data_AF-A0A7S3APZ9-F1
#
_entry.id   AF-A0A7S3APZ9-F1
#
_cell.length_a   1.000
_cell.length_b   1.000
_cell.length_c   1.000
_cell.angle_alpha   90.00
_cell.angle_beta   90.00
_cell.angle_gamma   90.00
#
_symmetry.space_group_name_H-M   'P 1'
#
loop_
_entity.id
_entity.type
_entity.pdbx_description
1 polymer ?
#
loop_
_entity_poly.entity_id
_entity_poly.type
_entity_poly.pdbx_seq_one_letter_code
_entity_poly.pdbx_strand_id
1 'polypeptide(L)'
;SNTQPKSRLTSVSFLGAGFHAGQPTDGVARGPAALLGAGLGRAVKDLGMSWSELELHFPTPDLFEFCPDAGLHKIKNAVEDAAASGNFVLTVGGDHSIAAASIAGMEKVHPDVAIIWVDAHADCNTPSTSTSGNYHGMP
;
A
#
# COMPACT_ATOMS: atom_id res chain seq x y z
N SER A 1 -18.11 -8.23 28.22
CA SER A 1 -16.94 -7.54 27.65
C SER A 1 -17.31 -6.09 27.41
N ASN A 2 -16.45 -5.15 27.80
CA ASN A 2 -16.73 -3.72 27.75
C ASN A 2 -16.25 -3.19 26.39
N THR A 3 -17.11 -3.18 25.37
CA THR A 3 -16.78 -2.55 24.08
C THR A 3 -16.96 -1.05 24.23
N GLN A 4 -15.90 -0.37 24.68
CA GLN A 4 -15.78 1.08 24.48
C GLN A 4 -15.98 1.37 22.98
N PRO A 5 -16.78 2.39 22.60
CA PRO A 5 -16.93 2.75 21.20
C PRO A 5 -15.56 3.12 20.64
N LYS A 6 -15.13 2.43 19.57
CA LYS A 6 -13.89 2.79 18.86
C LYS A 6 -14.02 4.26 18.42
N SER A 7 -13.06 5.09 18.81
CA SER A 7 -13.03 6.50 18.42
C SER A 7 -13.07 6.58 16.90
N ARG A 8 -13.84 7.54 16.38
CA ARG A 8 -13.93 7.77 14.94
C ARG A 8 -12.56 8.27 14.47
N LEU A 9 -11.99 7.62 13.44
CA LEU A 9 -10.77 8.11 12.81
C LEU A 9 -11.05 9.49 12.21
N THR A 10 -10.25 10.49 12.57
CA THR A 10 -10.37 11.88 12.11
C THR A 10 -9.21 12.31 11.22
N SER A 11 -8.27 11.42 10.96
CA SER A 11 -7.05 11.67 10.22
C SER A 11 -6.78 10.56 9.20
N VAL A 12 -6.27 10.95 8.03
CA VAL A 12 -5.82 10.06 6.97
C VAL A 12 -4.33 10.28 6.72
N SER A 13 -3.55 9.20 6.76
CA SER A 13 -2.17 9.15 6.28
C SER A 13 -2.17 8.56 4.88
N PHE A 14 -1.93 9.39 3.87
CA PHE A 14 -1.73 8.95 2.50
C PHE A 14 -0.29 8.50 2.28
N LEU A 15 -0.12 7.28 1.79
CA LEU A 15 1.17 6.71 1.41
C LEU A 15 1.17 6.44 -0.10
N GLY A 16 1.85 7.27 -0.86
CA GLY A 16 2.05 7.06 -2.30
C GLY A 16 3.20 6.09 -2.52
N ALA A 17 2.91 4.88 -2.99
CA ALA A 17 3.88 3.82 -3.23
C ALA A 17 3.90 3.43 -4.71
N GLY A 18 4.46 4.31 -5.57
CA GLY A 18 4.60 4.10 -7.03
C GLY A 18 5.58 2.98 -7.44
N PHE A 19 5.47 1.83 -6.79
CA PHE A 19 6.27 0.64 -7.00
C PHE A 19 5.78 -0.09 -8.25
N HIS A 20 6.67 -0.42 -9.18
CA HIS A 20 6.32 -1.07 -10.45
C HIS A 20 7.18 -2.31 -10.74
N ALA A 21 8.07 -2.69 -9.83
CA ALA A 21 9.03 -3.76 -10.06
C ALA A 21 8.42 -5.18 -9.99
N GLY A 22 7.14 -5.31 -9.67
CA GLY A 22 6.38 -6.56 -9.74
C GLY A 22 5.84 -6.88 -11.15
N GLN A 23 6.04 -5.99 -12.13
CA GLN A 23 5.54 -6.15 -13.51
C GLN A 23 6.35 -5.30 -14.53
N PRO A 24 6.25 -5.55 -15.86
CA PRO A 24 7.19 -5.00 -16.84
C PRO A 24 6.93 -3.56 -17.30
N THR A 25 5.83 -2.91 -16.89
CA THR A 25 5.45 -1.56 -17.34
C THR A 25 5.67 -0.51 -16.24
N ASP A 26 6.10 0.70 -16.58
CA ASP A 26 6.33 1.77 -15.60
C ASP A 26 5.06 2.59 -15.28
N GLY A 27 4.01 2.44 -16.09
CA GLY A 27 2.82 3.30 -16.07
C GLY A 27 2.12 3.36 -14.72
N VAL A 28 2.12 2.25 -13.96
CA VAL A 28 1.46 2.14 -12.64
C VAL A 28 2.13 3.00 -11.57
N ALA A 29 3.42 3.33 -11.71
CA ALA A 29 4.15 4.15 -10.75
C ALA A 29 3.57 5.58 -10.63
N ARG A 30 2.81 6.02 -11.65
CA ARG A 30 2.17 7.35 -11.69
C ARG A 30 0.81 7.39 -10.99
N GLY A 31 0.28 6.26 -10.54
CA GLY A 31 -1.03 6.16 -9.86
C GLY A 31 -1.19 7.11 -8.68
N PRO A 32 -0.21 7.18 -7.74
CA PRO A 32 -0.28 8.09 -6.60
C PRO A 32 -0.40 9.55 -7.02
N ALA A 33 0.50 10.01 -7.91
CA ALA A 33 0.50 11.38 -8.41
C ALA A 33 -0.80 11.73 -9.16
N ALA A 34 -1.35 10.80 -9.93
CA ALA A 34 -2.62 10.99 -10.63
C ALA A 34 -3.80 11.21 -9.67
N LEU A 35 -3.88 10.43 -8.59
CA LEU A 35 -4.94 10.58 -7.58
C LEU A 35 -4.80 11.87 -6.76
N LEU A 36 -3.57 12.26 -6.42
CA LEU A 36 -3.31 13.56 -5.78
C LEU A 36 -3.71 14.71 -6.71
N GLY A 37 -3.31 14.66 -7.99
CA GLY A 37 -3.67 15.66 -9.00
C GLY A 37 -5.18 15.75 -9.28
N ALA A 38 -5.91 14.64 -9.10
CA ALA A 38 -7.38 14.60 -9.20
C ALA A 38 -8.10 15.18 -7.97
N GLY A 39 -7.38 15.55 -6.91
CA GLY A 39 -7.93 16.21 -5.73
C GLY A 39 -8.34 15.28 -4.59
N LEU A 40 -7.79 14.06 -4.52
CA LEU A 40 -8.08 13.12 -3.43
C LEU A 40 -7.89 13.73 -2.03
N GLY A 41 -6.74 14.38 -1.79
CA GLY A 41 -6.48 15.04 -0.50
C GLY A 41 -7.44 16.19 -0.19
N ARG A 42 -7.92 16.89 -1.21
CA ARG A 42 -8.98 17.90 -1.05
C ARG A 42 -10.30 17.25 -0.66
N ALA A 43 -10.70 16.18 -1.34
CA ALA A 43 -11.93 15.46 -1.02
C ALA A 43 -11.95 14.94 0.42
N VAL A 44 -10.82 14.43 0.93
CA VAL A 44 -10.70 13.99 2.34
C VAL A 44 -10.80 15.17 3.31
N LYS A 45 -10.17 16.30 3.01
CA LYS A 45 -10.30 17.53 3.82
C LYS A 45 -11.73 18.06 3.83
N ASP A 46 -12.44 18.00 2.70
CA ASP A 46 -13.85 18.41 2.59
C ASP A 46 -14.79 17.51 3.42
N LEU A 47 -14.37 16.28 3.76
CA LEU A 47 -15.05 15.40 4.73
C LEU A 47 -14.74 15.76 6.20
N GLY A 48 -13.96 16.83 6.46
CA GLY A 48 -13.58 17.28 7.80
C GLY A 48 -12.46 16.46 8.44
N MET A 49 -11.70 15.69 7.65
CA MET A 49 -10.60 14.88 8.14
C MET A 49 -9.25 15.58 7.95
N SER A 50 -8.34 15.39 8.91
CA SER A 50 -6.94 15.76 8.77
C SER A 50 -6.25 14.88 7.74
N TRP A 51 -5.24 15.41 7.06
CA TRP A 51 -4.59 14.74 5.94
C TRP A 51 -3.08 14.97 5.98
N SER A 52 -2.32 13.88 5.93
CA SER A 52 -0.87 13.87 5.74
C SER A 52 -0.52 13.05 4.49
N GLU A 53 0.55 13.45 3.81
CA GLU A 53 1.03 12.80 2.59
C GLU A 53 2.48 12.38 2.77
N LEU A 54 2.80 11.15 2.35
CA LEU A 54 4.17 10.67 2.21
C LEU A 54 4.30 9.92 0.87
N GLU A 55 5.15 10.43 -0.01
CA GLU A 55 5.48 9.76 -1.27
C GLU A 55 6.78 8.94 -1.12
N LEU A 56 6.65 7.62 -1.29
CA LEU A 56 7.75 6.68 -1.25
C LEU A 56 8.46 6.67 -2.61
N HIS A 57 9.71 7.10 -2.58
CA HIS A 57 10.59 7.07 -3.74
C HIS A 57 11.33 5.74 -3.80
N PHE A 58 11.23 5.04 -4.93
CA PHE A 58 11.95 3.80 -5.19
C PHE A 58 13.01 4.07 -6.26
N PRO A 59 14.21 3.47 -6.14
CA PRO A 59 15.20 3.56 -7.19
C PRO A 59 14.62 2.92 -8.46
N THR A 60 14.89 3.52 -9.62
CA THR A 60 14.62 2.88 -10.91
C THR A 60 15.50 1.64 -11.01
N PRO A 61 14.92 0.45 -11.22
CA PRO A 61 15.70 -0.77 -11.36
C PRO A 61 16.65 -0.64 -12.55
N ASP A 62 17.96 -0.77 -12.30
CA ASP A 62 18.88 -1.22 -13.34
C ASP A 62 18.50 -2.67 -13.64
N LEU A 63 18.37 -3.04 -14.93
CA LEU A 63 17.70 -4.27 -15.41
C LEU A 63 18.25 -5.59 -14.84
N PHE A 64 19.35 -5.56 -14.07
CA PHE A 64 20.07 -6.72 -13.56
C PHE A 64 20.19 -6.81 -12.02
N GLU A 65 19.78 -5.80 -11.24
CA GLU A 65 20.12 -5.75 -9.79
C GLU A 65 18.99 -5.34 -8.83
N PHE A 66 17.74 -5.28 -9.31
CA PHE A 66 16.66 -4.86 -8.43
C PHE A 66 16.15 -6.00 -7.55
N CYS A 67 16.39 -5.87 -6.25
CA CYS A 67 15.77 -6.70 -5.22
C CYS A 67 14.44 -6.04 -4.76
N PRO A 68 13.26 -6.62 -5.07
CA PRO A 68 11.97 -6.07 -4.66
C PRO A 68 11.83 -5.87 -3.15
N ASP A 69 12.53 -6.69 -2.36
CA ASP A 69 12.44 -6.73 -0.90
C ASP A 69 12.74 -5.37 -0.26
N ALA A 70 13.71 -4.62 -0.77
CA ALA A 70 14.05 -3.31 -0.21
C ALA A 70 12.87 -2.31 -0.35
N GLY A 71 12.18 -2.35 -1.49
CA GLY A 71 10.99 -1.53 -1.72
C GLY A 71 9.81 -1.97 -0.86
N LEU A 72 9.58 -3.27 -0.74
CA LEU A 72 8.51 -3.84 0.09
C LEU A 72 8.75 -3.55 1.59
N HIS A 73 9.98 -3.67 2.08
CA HIS A 73 10.34 -3.29 3.45
C HIS A 73 10.11 -1.80 3.71
N LYS A 74 10.41 -0.94 2.74
CA LYS A 74 10.15 0.50 2.83
C LYS A 74 8.64 0.79 2.96
N ILE A 75 7.81 0.13 2.15
CA ILE A 75 6.34 0.25 2.22
C ILE A 75 5.83 -0.25 3.57
N LYS A 76 6.27 -1.44 3.99
CA LYS A 76 5.86 -2.06 5.25
C LYS A 76 6.15 -1.15 6.45
N ASN A 77 7.36 -0.58 6.54
CA ASN A 77 7.73 0.31 7.63
C ASN A 77 6.92 1.62 7.61
N ALA A 78 6.70 2.21 6.42
CA ALA A 78 5.87 3.43 6.32
C ALA A 78 4.41 3.19 6.74
N VAL A 79 3.86 2.02 6.42
CA VAL A 79 2.51 1.62 6.85
C VAL A 79 2.47 1.39 8.37
N GLU A 80 3.47 0.72 8.93
CA GLU A 80 3.60 0.50 10.38
C GLU A 80 3.63 1.84 11.14
N ASP A 81 4.46 2.80 10.70
CA ASP A 81 4.57 4.13 11.33
C ASP A 81 3.25 4.93 11.23
N ALA A 82 2.60 4.88 10.07
CA ALA A 82 1.34 5.57 9.84
C ALA A 82 0.18 4.97 10.67
N ALA A 83 0.14 3.65 10.78
CA ALA A 83 -0.85 2.93 11.59
C ALA A 83 -0.63 3.16 13.09
N ALA A 84 0.63 3.13 13.56
CA ALA A 84 1.00 3.40 14.95
C ALA A 84 0.62 4.82 15.40
N SER A 85 0.49 5.76 14.46
CA SER A 85 0.01 7.12 14.72
C SER A 85 -1.51 7.22 14.93
N GLY A 86 -2.25 6.12 14.81
CA GLY A 86 -3.70 6.08 15.00
C GLY A 86 -4.50 6.69 13.84
N ASN A 87 -3.88 6.86 12.66
CA ASN A 87 -4.51 7.42 11.47
C ASN A 87 -5.14 6.32 10.62
N PHE A 88 -6.12 6.69 9.79
CA PHE A 88 -6.54 5.84 8.67
C PHE A 88 -5.42 5.81 7.62
N VAL A 89 -4.81 4.65 7.39
CA VAL A 89 -3.72 4.51 6.41
C VAL A 89 -4.31 4.24 5.03
N LEU A 90 -4.06 5.15 4.09
CA LEU A 90 -4.42 5.02 2.69
C LEU A 90 -3.16 4.82 1.84
N THR A 91 -2.80 3.58 1.60
CA THR A 91 -1.70 3.23 0.69
C THR A 91 -2.21 3.17 -0.74
N VAL A 92 -1.65 4.01 -1.61
CA VAL A 92 -1.94 4.02 -3.03
C VAL A 92 -0.71 3.52 -3.77
N GLY A 93 -0.85 2.37 -4.42
CA GLY A 93 0.26 1.68 -5.06
C GLY A 93 0.58 2.11 -6.49
N GLY A 94 1.62 1.46 -7.01
CA GLY A 94 1.71 1.00 -8.38
C GLY A 94 1.19 -0.45 -8.49
N ASP A 95 2.03 -1.42 -8.83
CA ASP A 95 1.56 -2.82 -8.98
C ASP A 95 1.12 -3.48 -7.65
N HIS A 96 0.42 -4.62 -7.74
CA HIS A 96 -0.26 -5.22 -6.60
C HIS A 96 0.67 -5.85 -5.54
N SER A 97 1.99 -5.97 -5.80
CA SER A 97 2.93 -6.49 -4.79
C SER A 97 3.00 -5.63 -3.51
N ILE A 98 2.54 -4.37 -3.59
CA ILE A 98 2.45 -3.49 -2.42
C ILE A 98 1.46 -3.99 -1.35
N ALA A 99 0.52 -4.87 -1.71
CA ALA A 99 -0.49 -5.38 -0.79
C ALA A 99 0.16 -6.22 0.33
N ALA A 100 1.10 -7.11 -0.01
CA ALA A 100 1.87 -7.91 0.94
C ALA A 100 2.54 -7.04 2.02
N ALA A 101 3.25 -6.01 1.57
CA ALA A 101 3.93 -5.06 2.45
C ALA A 101 2.94 -4.24 3.30
N SER A 102 1.82 -3.84 2.72
CA SER A 102 0.81 -3.06 3.44
C SER A 102 0.11 -3.88 4.54
N ILE A 103 -0.22 -5.13 4.27
CA ILE A 103 -0.81 -6.05 5.25
C ILE A 103 0.19 -6.32 6.37
N ALA A 104 1.44 -6.64 6.02
CA ALA A 104 2.50 -6.90 6.99
C ALA A 104 2.80 -5.69 7.90
N GLY A 105 2.68 -4.46 7.39
CA GLY A 105 2.79 -3.25 8.21
C GLY A 105 1.59 -3.07 9.15
N MET A 106 0.37 -3.32 8.66
CA MET A 106 -0.85 -3.25 9.48
C MET A 106 -0.88 -4.30 10.59
N GLU A 107 -0.48 -5.55 10.30
CA GLU A 107 -0.44 -6.66 11.26
C GLU A 107 0.47 -6.36 12.46
N LYS A 108 1.56 -5.59 12.26
CA LYS A 108 2.47 -5.20 13.34
C LYS A 108 1.80 -4.31 14.40
N VAL A 109 0.82 -3.52 13.99
CA VAL A 109 0.07 -2.61 14.88
C VAL A 109 -1.25 -3.25 15.33
N HIS A 110 -1.86 -4.06 14.46
CA HIS A 110 -3.15 -4.72 14.66
C HIS A 110 -3.03 -6.22 14.39
N PRO A 111 -2.63 -7.04 15.38
CA PRO A 111 -2.41 -8.48 15.19
C PRO A 111 -3.71 -9.25 14.90
N ASP A 112 -4.88 -8.62 15.09
CA ASP A 112 -6.21 -9.15 14.78
C ASP A 112 -6.77 -8.61 13.44
N VAL A 113 -5.90 -8.15 12.53
CA VAL A 113 -6.31 -7.60 11.23
C VAL A 113 -7.15 -8.62 10.44
N ALA A 114 -8.24 -8.14 9.85
CA ALA A 114 -9.04 -8.88 8.88
C ALA A 114 -8.92 -8.20 7.52
N ILE A 115 -8.86 -9.00 6.45
CA ILE A 115 -8.64 -8.51 5.09
C ILE A 115 -9.92 -8.68 4.29
N ILE A 116 -10.33 -7.60 3.61
CA ILE A 116 -11.34 -7.65 2.55
C ILE A 116 -10.59 -7.37 1.25
N TRP A 117 -10.50 -8.38 0.39
CA TRP A 117 -9.81 -8.29 -0.89
C TRP A 117 -10.83 -8.10 -2.02
N VAL A 118 -10.72 -7.00 -2.76
CA VAL A 118 -11.60 -6.70 -3.90
C VAL A 118 -10.72 -6.57 -5.14
N ASP A 119 -10.64 -7.65 -5.92
CA ASP A 119 -9.88 -7.71 -7.17
C ASP A 119 -10.61 -8.62 -8.16
N ALA A 120 -10.39 -8.40 -9.46
CA ALA A 120 -10.83 -9.30 -10.52
C ALA A 120 -10.04 -10.62 -10.54
N HIS A 121 -8.82 -10.61 -9.99
CA HIS A 121 -7.95 -11.78 -9.86
C HIS A 121 -7.77 -12.16 -8.39
N ALA A 122 -7.72 -13.45 -8.09
CA ALA A 122 -7.66 -13.93 -6.71
C ALA A 122 -6.28 -13.74 -6.06
N ASP A 123 -5.25 -13.40 -6.85
CA ASP A 123 -3.89 -13.08 -6.39
C ASP A 123 -3.34 -14.03 -5.31
N CYS A 124 -3.51 -15.34 -5.54
CA CYS A 124 -3.13 -16.39 -4.61
C CYS A 124 -2.32 -17.52 -5.26
N ASN A 125 -1.52 -17.20 -6.29
CA ASN A 125 -0.60 -18.19 -6.85
C ASN A 125 0.57 -18.43 -5.87
N THR A 126 1.06 -19.66 -5.82
CA THR A 126 2.34 -19.99 -5.16
C THR A 126 3.46 -20.02 -6.21
N PRO A 127 4.75 -19.91 -5.83
CA PRO A 127 5.87 -20.06 -6.75
C PRO A 127 5.82 -21.33 -7.60
N SER A 128 5.17 -22.39 -7.08
CA SER A 128 5.00 -23.69 -7.73
C SER A 128 3.86 -23.78 -8.75
N THR A 129 2.94 -22.80 -8.84
CA THR A 129 1.75 -22.90 -9.70
C THR A 129 1.65 -21.80 -10.76
N SER A 130 2.58 -20.85 -10.81
CA SER A 130 2.55 -19.77 -11.80
C SER A 130 3.15 -20.17 -13.14
N THR A 131 2.44 -19.84 -14.21
CA THR A 131 2.91 -19.96 -15.59
C THR A 131 3.71 -18.75 -16.08
N SER A 132 3.82 -17.67 -15.28
CA SER A 132 4.48 -16.41 -15.67
C SER A 132 5.67 -16.00 -14.79
N GLY A 133 5.74 -16.45 -13.52
CA GLY A 133 6.78 -16.05 -12.57
C GLY A 133 6.64 -14.64 -11.97
N ASN A 134 5.55 -13.90 -12.27
CA ASN A 134 5.39 -12.51 -11.81
C ASN A 134 4.77 -12.42 -10.42
N TYR A 135 5.40 -11.65 -9.53
CA TYR A 135 4.99 -11.43 -8.13
C TYR A 135 3.65 -10.70 -7.97
N HIS A 136 3.18 -9.97 -8.99
CA HIS A 136 1.84 -9.34 -8.99
C HIS A 136 0.71 -10.33 -8.69
N GLY A 137 0.84 -11.60 -9.13
CA GLY A 137 -0.18 -12.63 -8.88
C GLY A 137 0.07 -13.48 -7.63
N MET A 138 1.03 -13.07 -6.78
CA MET A 138 1.45 -13.72 -5.53
C MET A 138 1.71 -12.71 -4.38
N PRO A 139 0.82 -11.75 -4.10
CA PRO A 139 0.93 -10.96 -2.86
C PRO A 139 0.82 -11.83 -1.60
#